data_AF-A0A3P7J7T0-F1
#
_entry.id   AF-A0A3P7J7T0-F1
#
_cell.length_a   1.000
_cell.length_b   1.000
_cell.length_c   1.000
_cell.angle_alpha   90.00
_cell.angle_beta   90.00
_cell.angle_gamma   90.00
#
_symmetry.space_group_name_H-M   'P 1'
#
loop_
_entity.id
_entity.type
_entity.pdbx_description
1 polymer ?
#
loop_
_entity_poly.entity_id
_entity_poly.type
_entity_poly.pdbx_seq_one_letter_code
_entity_poly.pdbx_strand_id
1 'polypeptide(L)'
;MLYETWSEETKTRSCCPLCERKFSSKAGANELSGKLLDMSLSMPDDIQRLEKQVAEAEEKERRLASAVVYVDQCKKIMEEKVRNVRKLISDYRKQEASFATKVEELKETIEKALSKHKLLLEVKSDVSLMDSLFTSIKTIDGEITDLQENLAHAPHTQSFSELKKELSAKENSISSVNTELEEMQVIVAERNKLTTELHAFKERRIALGELTAQSAHLHETLSRHREEVIRISDRREELMKVELPKADKA
;
A
#
# COMPACT_ATOMS: atom_id res chain seq x y z
N MET A 1 -26.84 124.14 28.82
CA MET A 1 -25.52 123.52 28.56
C MET A 1 -24.40 124.51 28.83
N LEU A 2 -23.19 124.05 29.18
CA LEU A 2 -22.05 124.95 29.46
C LEU A 2 -21.77 125.94 28.32
N TYR A 3 -21.88 125.48 27.06
CA TYR A 3 -21.70 126.30 25.86
C TYR A 3 -22.81 127.34 25.64
N GLU A 4 -24.06 127.06 26.00
CA GLU A 4 -25.17 128.05 26.03
C GLU A 4 -24.90 129.15 27.04
N THR A 5 -24.54 128.76 28.27
CA THR A 5 -24.23 129.72 29.35
C THR A 5 -23.02 130.59 28.98
N TRP A 6 -21.99 129.99 28.39
CA TRP A 6 -20.83 130.72 27.85
C TRP A 6 -21.18 131.60 26.66
N SER A 7 -22.10 131.18 25.79
CA SER A 7 -22.58 131.99 24.66
C SER A 7 -23.35 133.22 25.14
N GLU A 8 -24.23 133.06 26.13
CA GLU A 8 -24.98 134.15 26.78
C GLU A 8 -24.06 135.09 27.55
N GLU A 9 -23.10 134.56 28.31
CA GLU A 9 -22.11 135.36 29.03
C GLU A 9 -21.21 136.15 28.08
N THR A 10 -20.78 135.54 26.97
CA THR A 10 -19.99 136.22 25.94
C THR A 10 -20.78 137.36 25.28
N LYS A 11 -22.08 137.17 25.02
CA LYS A 11 -22.98 138.20 24.48
C LYS A 11 -23.21 139.35 25.46
N THR A 12 -23.41 139.05 26.74
CA THR A 12 -23.75 140.04 27.76
C THR A 12 -22.52 140.83 28.24
N ARG A 13 -21.40 140.15 28.51
CA ARG A 13 -20.18 140.77 29.06
C ARG A 13 -19.18 141.20 27.99
N SER A 14 -19.34 140.76 26.74
CA SER A 14 -18.40 141.03 25.63
C SER A 14 -16.94 140.66 25.96
N CYS A 15 -16.75 139.61 26.76
CA CYS A 15 -15.46 139.05 27.12
C CYS A 15 -15.46 137.53 26.97
N CYS A 16 -14.29 136.93 26.80
CA CYS A 16 -14.15 135.47 26.72
C CYS A 16 -14.47 134.83 28.07
N PRO A 17 -15.35 133.82 28.15
CA PRO A 17 -15.77 133.21 29.42
C PRO A 17 -14.68 132.34 30.08
N LEU A 18 -13.62 131.98 29.36
CA LEU A 18 -12.51 131.17 29.89
C LEU A 18 -11.32 132.00 30.38
N CYS A 19 -11.08 133.17 29.80
CA CYS A 19 -9.89 133.99 30.10
C CYS A 19 -10.22 135.45 30.42
N GLU A 20 -11.51 135.81 30.48
CA GLU A 20 -12.06 137.12 30.85
C GLU A 20 -11.56 138.32 30.01
N ARG A 21 -10.80 138.07 28.94
CA ARG A 21 -10.31 139.12 28.03
C ARG A 21 -11.49 139.71 27.25
N LYS A 22 -11.58 141.05 27.23
CA LYS A 22 -12.58 141.78 26.43
C LYS A 22 -12.29 141.65 24.94
N PHE A 23 -13.33 141.48 24.13
CA PHE A 23 -13.18 141.50 22.69
C PHE A 23 -12.94 142.94 22.21
N SER A 24 -12.00 143.11 21.29
CA SER A 24 -11.71 144.40 20.66
C SER A 24 -12.84 144.88 19.74
N SER A 25 -13.74 143.98 19.33
CA SER A 25 -14.91 144.31 18.51
C SER A 25 -16.14 143.48 18.93
N LYS A 26 -17.32 144.07 18.78
CA LYS A 26 -18.61 143.39 19.00
C LYS A 26 -18.81 142.21 18.03
N ALA A 27 -18.22 142.30 16.84
CA ALA A 27 -18.20 141.22 15.85
C ALA A 27 -17.46 139.97 16.37
N GLY A 28 -16.31 140.14 17.02
CA GLY A 28 -15.54 139.01 17.59
C GLY A 28 -16.27 138.32 18.75
N ALA A 29 -16.97 139.08 19.60
CA ALA A 29 -17.82 138.51 20.65
C ALA A 29 -19.01 137.72 20.06
N ASN A 30 -19.64 138.25 19.00
CA ASN A 30 -20.75 137.58 18.30
C ASN A 30 -20.30 136.32 17.54
N GLU A 31 -19.12 136.32 16.93
CA GLU A 31 -18.57 135.14 16.22
C GLU A 31 -18.29 133.99 17.20
N LEU A 32 -17.65 134.29 18.35
CA LEU A 32 -17.44 133.28 19.37
C LEU A 32 -18.77 132.78 19.95
N SER A 33 -19.69 133.68 20.26
CA SER A 33 -21.03 133.30 20.73
C SER A 33 -21.80 132.45 19.70
N GLY A 34 -21.66 132.74 18.41
CA GLY A 34 -22.21 131.94 17.31
C GLY A 34 -21.62 130.53 17.28
N LYS A 35 -20.29 130.39 17.31
CA LYS A 35 -19.63 129.08 17.38
C LYS A 35 -20.01 128.29 18.63
N LEU A 36 -20.09 128.94 19.79
CA LEU A 36 -20.53 128.30 21.04
C LEU A 36 -21.98 127.84 20.96
N LEU A 37 -22.85 128.61 20.30
CA LEU A 37 -24.25 128.25 20.10
C LEU A 37 -24.40 127.10 19.10
N ASP A 38 -23.69 127.15 17.97
CA ASP A 38 -23.66 126.08 16.96
C ASP A 38 -23.15 124.77 17.58
N MET A 39 -22.08 124.84 18.39
CA MET A 39 -21.62 123.70 19.19
C MET A 39 -22.68 123.22 20.19
N SER A 40 -23.38 124.14 20.87
CA SER A 40 -24.45 123.75 21.80
C SER A 40 -25.62 123.06 21.09
N LEU A 41 -25.90 123.42 19.84
CA LEU A 41 -26.96 122.82 19.04
C LEU A 41 -26.55 121.45 18.45
N SER A 42 -25.29 121.26 18.06
CA SER A 42 -24.82 119.99 17.49
C SER A 42 -24.43 118.93 18.53
N MET A 43 -24.05 119.36 19.74
CA MET A 43 -23.59 118.46 20.81
C MET A 43 -24.63 117.43 21.27
N PRO A 44 -25.93 117.74 21.43
CA PRO A 44 -26.95 116.74 21.77
C PRO A 44 -27.03 115.58 20.77
N ASP A 45 -26.96 115.87 19.46
CA ASP A 45 -27.00 114.85 18.41
C ASP A 45 -25.72 114.00 18.42
N ASP A 46 -24.56 114.62 18.64
CA ASP A 46 -23.29 113.92 18.80
C ASP A 46 -23.28 113.02 20.05
N ILE A 47 -23.84 113.49 21.16
CA ILE A 47 -24.02 112.70 22.40
C ILE A 47 -24.90 111.48 22.11
N GLN A 48 -26.08 111.67 21.51
CA GLN A 48 -26.98 110.55 21.19
C GLN A 48 -26.33 109.54 20.24
N ARG A 49 -25.58 110.00 19.24
CA ARG A 49 -24.83 109.12 18.32
C ARG A 49 -23.77 108.32 19.07
N LEU A 50 -23.00 108.96 19.95
CA LEU A 50 -21.97 108.29 20.75
C LEU A 50 -22.60 107.31 21.75
N GLU A 51 -23.67 107.68 22.44
CA GLU A 51 -24.43 106.79 23.32
C GLU A 51 -24.93 105.55 22.58
N LYS A 52 -25.48 105.73 21.37
CA LYS A 52 -25.90 104.61 20.52
C LYS A 52 -24.71 103.71 20.13
N GLN A 53 -23.58 104.30 19.74
CA GLN A 53 -22.37 103.53 19.41
C GLN A 53 -21.83 102.75 20.59
N VAL A 54 -21.83 103.35 21.79
CA VAL A 54 -21.42 102.68 23.04
C VAL A 54 -22.38 101.53 23.35
N ALA A 55 -23.70 101.76 23.30
CA ALA A 55 -24.69 100.72 23.55
C ALA A 55 -24.56 99.54 22.55
N GLU A 56 -24.31 99.82 21.27
CA GLU A 56 -24.06 98.80 20.24
C GLU A 56 -22.75 98.03 20.50
N ALA A 57 -21.69 98.71 20.96
CA ALA A 57 -20.42 98.07 21.30
C ALA A 57 -20.55 97.18 22.55
N GLU A 58 -21.21 97.67 23.60
CA GLU A 58 -21.50 96.92 24.82
C GLU A 58 -22.37 95.69 24.56
N GLU A 59 -23.36 95.79 23.67
CA GLU A 59 -24.16 94.65 23.24
C GLU A 59 -23.32 93.62 22.46
N LYS A 60 -22.43 94.06 21.57
CA LYS A 60 -21.49 93.16 20.88
C LYS A 60 -20.54 92.49 21.87
N GLU A 61 -20.01 93.23 22.84
CA GLU A 61 -19.15 92.69 23.89
C GLU A 61 -19.89 91.63 24.73
N ARG A 62 -21.13 91.90 25.14
CA ARG A 62 -21.97 90.91 25.85
C ARG A 62 -22.18 89.64 25.04
N ARG A 63 -22.43 89.74 23.73
CA ARG A 63 -22.56 88.57 22.84
C ARG A 63 -21.25 87.80 22.71
N LEU A 64 -20.13 88.50 22.57
CA LEU A 64 -18.80 87.88 22.49
C LEU A 64 -18.43 87.18 23.80
N ALA A 65 -18.69 87.81 24.95
CA ALA A 65 -18.46 87.21 26.26
C ALA A 65 -19.24 85.89 26.44
N SER A 66 -20.51 85.85 25.98
CA SER A 66 -21.31 84.62 25.96
C SER A 66 -20.71 83.56 25.02
N ALA A 67 -20.30 83.95 23.80
CA ALA A 67 -19.70 83.04 22.83
C ALA A 67 -18.39 82.40 23.31
N VAL A 68 -17.54 83.13 24.04
CA VAL A 68 -16.28 82.62 24.60
C VAL A 68 -16.51 81.40 25.50
N VAL A 69 -17.57 81.42 26.32
CA VAL A 69 -17.90 80.29 27.21
C VAL A 69 -18.22 79.02 26.39
N TYR A 70 -18.96 79.16 25.29
CA TYR A 70 -19.27 78.03 24.41
C TYR A 70 -18.03 77.52 23.68
N VAL A 71 -17.13 78.40 23.26
CA VAL A 71 -15.85 78.01 22.65
C VAL A 71 -15.00 77.20 23.64
N ASP A 72 -14.90 77.63 24.89
CA ASP A 72 -14.18 76.90 25.93
C ASP A 72 -14.78 75.53 26.22
N GLN A 73 -16.11 75.42 26.24
CA GLN A 73 -16.80 74.14 26.38
C GLN A 73 -16.52 73.21 25.19
N CYS A 74 -16.62 73.73 23.96
CA CYS A 74 -16.30 72.98 22.74
C CYS A 74 -14.85 72.48 22.74
N LYS A 75 -13.91 73.33 23.18
CA LYS A 75 -12.49 72.97 23.31
C LYS A 75 -12.30 71.83 24.30
N LYS A 76 -12.90 71.91 25.49
CA LYS A 76 -12.84 70.83 26.50
C LYS A 76 -13.40 69.50 25.97
N ILE A 77 -14.57 69.54 25.33
CA ILE A 77 -15.20 68.34 24.73
C ILE A 77 -14.29 67.74 23.66
N MET A 78 -13.68 68.57 22.82
CA MET A 78 -12.78 68.11 21.77
C MET A 78 -11.50 67.48 22.34
N GLU A 79 -10.89 68.12 23.34
CA GLU A 79 -9.70 67.59 24.03
C GLU A 79 -9.98 66.24 24.68
N GLU A 80 -11.14 66.09 25.33
CA GLU A 80 -11.56 64.82 25.93
C GLU A 80 -11.80 63.73 24.88
N LYS A 81 -12.52 64.04 23.79
CA LYS A 81 -12.72 63.10 22.68
C LYS A 81 -11.40 62.65 22.06
N VAL A 82 -10.47 63.59 21.83
CA VAL A 82 -9.13 63.26 21.31
C VAL A 82 -8.37 62.35 22.27
N ARG A 83 -8.44 62.62 23.58
CA ARG A 83 -7.83 61.76 24.61
C ARG A 83 -8.42 60.35 24.59
N ASN A 84 -9.74 60.23 24.49
CA ASN A 84 -10.43 58.93 24.45
C ASN A 84 -10.08 58.14 23.18
N VAL A 85 -10.08 58.79 22.01
CA VAL A 85 -9.67 58.16 20.75
C VAL A 85 -8.22 57.69 20.80
N ARG A 86 -7.30 58.51 21.35
CA ARG A 86 -5.90 58.10 21.53
C ARG A 86 -5.76 56.88 22.43
N LYS A 87 -6.55 56.81 23.51
CA LYS A 87 -6.58 55.64 24.40
C LYS A 87 -7.08 54.40 23.67
N LEU A 88 -8.20 54.49 22.94
CA LEU A 88 -8.73 53.39 22.13
C LEU A 88 -7.71 52.90 21.09
N ILE A 89 -7.04 53.81 20.37
CA ILE A 89 -5.98 53.45 19.42
C ILE A 89 -4.84 52.70 20.13
N SER A 90 -4.43 53.16 21.32
CA SER A 90 -3.40 52.46 22.10
C SER A 90 -3.85 51.06 22.52
N ASP A 91 -5.11 50.88 22.91
CA ASP A 91 -5.63 49.58 23.34
C ASP A 91 -5.77 48.62 22.16
N TYR A 92 -6.23 49.10 21.00
CA TYR A 92 -6.27 48.32 19.76
C TYR A 92 -4.88 47.90 19.29
N ARG A 93 -3.87 48.78 19.36
CA ARG A 93 -2.48 48.42 19.04
C ARG A 93 -1.93 47.32 19.95
N LYS A 94 -2.28 47.32 21.23
CA LYS A 94 -1.90 46.24 22.17
C LYS A 94 -2.58 44.93 21.82
N GLN A 95 -3.86 44.97 21.44
CA GLN A 95 -4.58 43.78 20.97
C GLN A 95 -4.03 43.25 19.64
N GLU A 96 -3.70 44.13 18.71
CA GLU A 96 -3.06 43.76 17.45
C GLU A 96 -1.72 43.05 17.69
N ALA A 97 -0.88 43.60 18.57
CA ALA A 97 0.38 42.97 18.95
C ALA A 97 0.18 41.59 19.60
N SER A 98 -0.80 41.44 20.50
CA SER A 98 -1.08 40.14 21.13
C SER A 98 -1.64 39.11 20.14
N PHE A 99 -2.49 39.54 19.20
CA PHE A 99 -2.95 38.68 18.12
C PHE A 99 -1.83 38.29 17.16
N ALA A 100 -0.91 39.20 16.84
CA ALA A 100 0.25 38.87 16.01
C ALA A 100 1.12 37.79 16.67
N THR A 101 1.40 37.89 17.97
CA THR A 101 2.11 36.84 18.72
C THR A 101 1.36 35.52 18.67
N LYS A 102 0.05 35.54 18.92
CA LYS A 102 -0.78 34.32 18.91
C LYS A 102 -0.83 33.64 17.54
N VAL A 103 -0.84 34.43 16.46
CA VAL A 103 -0.76 33.89 15.09
C VAL A 103 0.55 33.14 14.88
N GLU A 104 1.67 33.68 15.36
CA GLU A 104 2.97 33.04 15.21
C GLU A 104 3.09 31.75 16.04
N GLU A 105 2.61 31.77 17.29
CA GLU A 105 2.50 30.56 18.14
C GLU A 105 1.65 29.46 17.48
N LEU A 106 0.54 29.84 16.84
CA LEU A 106 -0.33 28.90 16.12
C LEU A 106 0.36 28.33 14.88
N LYS A 107 1.14 29.13 14.13
CA LYS A 107 1.92 28.63 12.99
C LYS A 107 2.95 27.60 13.45
N GLU A 108 3.71 27.88 14.50
CA GLU A 108 4.67 26.92 15.06
C GLU A 108 3.97 25.62 15.51
N THR A 109 2.80 25.74 16.12
CA THR A 109 2.01 24.59 16.56
C THR A 109 1.56 23.73 15.38
N ILE A 110 1.11 24.36 14.28
CA ILE A 110 0.74 23.67 13.04
C ILE A 110 1.96 22.97 12.43
N GLU A 111 3.11 23.63 12.36
CA GLU A 111 4.34 23.04 11.80
C GLU A 111 4.80 21.82 12.61
N LYS A 112 4.75 21.91 13.95
CA LYS A 112 5.00 20.78 14.86
C LYS A 112 3.98 19.65 14.70
N ALA A 113 2.72 19.97 14.43
CA ALA A 113 1.68 18.96 14.18
C ALA A 113 1.89 18.25 12.84
N LEU A 114 2.25 18.99 11.79
CA LEU A 114 2.55 18.45 10.46
C LEU A 114 3.77 17.53 10.48
N SER A 115 4.84 17.90 11.19
CA SER A 115 6.03 17.04 11.32
C SER A 115 5.71 15.74 12.06
N LYS A 116 4.94 15.81 13.15
CA LYS A 116 4.43 14.61 13.86
C LYS A 116 3.54 13.74 12.98
N HIS A 117 2.66 14.35 12.18
CA HIS A 117 1.79 13.61 11.26
C HIS A 117 2.60 12.86 10.20
N LYS A 118 3.66 13.48 9.66
CA LYS A 118 4.58 12.82 8.72
C LYS A 118 5.22 11.58 9.35
N LEU A 119 5.76 11.70 10.57
CA LEU A 119 6.32 10.57 11.31
C LEU A 119 5.29 9.46 11.53
N LEU A 120 4.05 9.82 11.84
CA LEU A 120 2.97 8.84 12.03
C LEU A 120 2.63 8.09 10.74
N LEU A 121 2.71 8.75 9.58
CA LEU A 121 2.55 8.08 8.28
C LEU A 121 3.69 7.10 7.98
N GLU A 122 4.93 7.46 8.32
CA GLU A 122 6.09 6.56 8.21
C GLU A 122 5.88 5.32 9.10
N VAL A 123 5.54 5.51 10.38
CA VAL A 123 5.23 4.40 11.31
C VAL A 123 4.07 3.55 10.80
N LYS A 124 3.02 4.14 10.23
CA LYS A 124 1.90 3.38 9.65
C LYS A 124 2.35 2.49 8.48
N SER A 125 3.26 2.99 7.64
CA SER A 125 3.85 2.20 6.55
C SER A 125 4.64 1.02 7.12
N ASP A 126 5.47 1.26 8.14
CA ASP A 126 6.26 0.20 8.79
C ASP A 126 5.38 -0.87 9.44
N VAL A 127 4.30 -0.48 10.11
CA VAL A 127 3.33 -1.42 10.68
C VAL A 127 2.68 -2.28 9.60
N SER A 128 2.31 -1.68 8.46
CA SER A 128 1.71 -2.41 7.34
C SER A 128 2.70 -3.43 6.74
N LEU A 129 3.99 -3.06 6.67
CA LEU A 129 5.06 -3.98 6.29
C LEU A 129 5.20 -5.12 7.30
N MET A 130 5.20 -4.82 8.60
CA MET A 130 5.28 -5.84 9.65
C MET A 130 4.09 -6.83 9.58
N ASP A 131 2.87 -6.36 9.34
CA ASP A 131 1.70 -7.23 9.17
C ASP A 131 1.84 -8.18 7.96
N SER A 132 2.40 -7.67 6.86
CA SER A 132 2.67 -8.48 5.67
C SER A 132 3.72 -9.56 5.94
N LEU A 133 4.82 -9.19 6.60
CA LEU A 133 5.88 -10.12 6.98
C LEU A 133 5.39 -11.17 7.97
N PHE A 134 4.57 -10.76 8.95
CA PHE A 134 3.96 -11.67 9.90
C PHE A 134 3.05 -12.70 9.22
N THR A 135 2.28 -12.26 8.22
CA THR A 135 1.46 -13.16 7.40
C THR A 135 2.33 -14.15 6.62
N SER A 136 3.41 -13.67 6.00
CA SER A 136 4.36 -14.55 5.30
C SER A 136 5.01 -15.57 6.22
N ILE A 137 5.42 -15.16 7.44
CA ILE A 137 5.98 -16.09 8.44
C ILE A 137 4.95 -17.17 8.78
N LYS A 138 3.69 -16.81 9.03
CA LYS A 138 2.63 -17.80 9.30
C LYS A 138 2.42 -18.78 8.15
N THR A 139 2.46 -18.30 6.91
CA THR A 139 2.34 -19.17 5.73
C THR A 139 3.50 -20.16 5.66
N ILE A 140 4.73 -19.68 5.81
CA ILE A 140 5.94 -20.52 5.79
C ILE A 140 5.91 -21.54 6.92
N ASP A 141 5.48 -21.15 8.12
CA ASP A 141 5.37 -22.05 9.28
C ASP A 141 4.34 -23.16 9.03
N GLY A 142 3.23 -22.83 8.36
CA GLY A 142 2.26 -23.80 7.86
C GLY A 142 2.88 -24.76 6.83
N GLU A 143 3.60 -24.24 5.84
CA GLU A 143 4.31 -25.06 4.83
C GLU A 143 5.34 -26.00 5.48
N ILE A 144 6.08 -25.52 6.48
CA ILE A 144 7.04 -26.36 7.24
C ILE A 144 6.31 -27.47 7.97
N THR A 145 5.18 -27.16 8.63
CA THR A 145 4.37 -28.15 9.35
C THR A 145 3.85 -29.22 8.38
N ASP A 146 3.29 -28.80 7.25
CA ASP A 146 2.80 -29.71 6.20
C ASP A 146 3.94 -30.59 5.65
N LEU A 147 5.11 -30.02 5.39
CA LEU A 147 6.28 -30.77 4.94
C LEU A 147 6.77 -31.79 5.99
N GLN A 148 6.76 -31.42 7.27
CA GLN A 148 7.12 -32.31 8.36
C GLN A 148 6.12 -33.48 8.49
N GLU A 149 4.82 -33.20 8.38
CA GLU A 149 3.78 -34.25 8.38
C GLU A 149 3.94 -35.18 7.18
N ASN A 150 4.15 -34.62 5.97
CA ASN A 150 4.38 -35.39 4.77
C ASN A 150 5.64 -36.27 4.86
N LEU A 151 6.71 -35.75 5.48
CA LEU A 151 7.93 -36.52 5.73
C LEU A 151 7.68 -37.66 6.72
N ALA A 152 6.90 -37.41 7.78
CA ALA A 152 6.52 -38.42 8.77
C ALA A 152 5.64 -39.53 8.17
N HIS A 153 4.81 -39.20 7.17
CA HIS A 153 3.94 -40.14 6.46
C HIS A 153 4.59 -40.75 5.20
N ALA A 154 5.83 -40.40 4.87
CA ALA A 154 6.52 -40.94 3.70
C ALA A 154 6.68 -42.47 3.84
N PRO A 155 6.14 -43.29 2.91
CA PRO A 155 6.02 -44.75 3.07
C PRO A 155 7.33 -45.51 2.79
N HIS A 156 8.48 -44.94 3.14
CA HIS A 156 9.80 -45.53 2.86
C HIS A 156 10.64 -45.63 4.13
N THR A 157 10.18 -46.49 5.03
CA THR A 157 10.97 -46.98 6.18
C THR A 157 11.24 -48.47 6.09
N GLN A 158 11.34 -49.05 4.89
CA GLN A 158 12.17 -50.23 4.76
C GLN A 158 13.62 -49.75 4.85
N SER A 159 14.29 -50.12 5.94
CA SER A 159 15.67 -49.74 6.13
C SER A 159 16.52 -50.35 5.03
N PHE A 160 17.54 -49.63 4.57
CA PHE A 160 18.51 -50.16 3.60
C PHE A 160 19.10 -51.51 4.06
N SER A 161 19.20 -51.72 5.37
CA SER A 161 19.63 -52.99 5.95
C SER A 161 18.63 -54.14 5.71
N GLU A 162 17.33 -53.89 5.73
CA GLU A 162 16.31 -54.91 5.45
C GLU A 162 16.31 -55.27 3.98
N LEU A 163 16.36 -54.28 3.09
CA LEU A 163 16.51 -54.51 1.65
C LEU A 163 17.78 -55.31 1.33
N LYS A 164 18.90 -55.02 2.01
CA LYS A 164 20.15 -55.76 1.86
C LYS A 164 20.03 -57.22 2.35
N LYS A 165 19.29 -57.45 3.43
CA LYS A 165 19.01 -58.82 3.93
C LYS A 165 18.10 -59.59 2.98
N GLU A 166 17.04 -58.96 2.47
CA GLU A 166 16.15 -59.57 1.48
C GLU A 166 16.89 -59.91 0.20
N LEU A 167 17.74 -59.00 -0.30
CA LEU A 167 18.59 -59.25 -1.46
C LEU A 167 19.49 -60.48 -1.25
N SER A 168 20.21 -60.52 -0.13
CA SER A 168 21.08 -61.66 0.21
C SER A 168 20.29 -62.97 0.34
N ALA A 169 19.10 -62.94 0.94
CA ALA A 169 18.25 -64.13 1.04
C ALA A 169 17.78 -64.62 -0.34
N LYS A 170 17.44 -63.69 -1.25
CA LYS A 170 17.07 -64.02 -2.63
C LYS A 170 18.26 -64.56 -3.42
N GLU A 171 19.45 -63.98 -3.28
CA GLU A 171 20.68 -64.48 -3.89
C GLU A 171 21.01 -65.92 -3.43
N ASN A 172 20.86 -66.20 -2.14
CA ASN A 172 21.02 -67.55 -1.60
C ASN A 172 19.96 -68.51 -2.15
N SER A 173 18.70 -68.07 -2.26
CA SER A 173 17.63 -68.89 -2.83
C SER A 173 17.89 -69.22 -4.30
N ILE A 174 18.34 -68.24 -5.10
CA ILE A 174 18.75 -68.46 -6.49
C ILE A 174 19.89 -69.47 -6.57
N SER A 175 20.88 -69.35 -5.69
CA SER A 175 22.01 -70.28 -5.65
C SER A 175 21.56 -71.72 -5.36
N SER A 176 20.64 -71.90 -4.41
CA SER A 176 20.05 -73.22 -4.09
C SER A 176 19.28 -73.81 -5.27
N VAL A 177 18.45 -73.00 -5.94
CA VAL A 177 17.69 -73.45 -7.11
C VAL A 177 18.63 -73.83 -8.26
N ASN A 178 19.74 -73.11 -8.45
CA ASN A 178 20.75 -73.47 -9.44
C ASN A 178 21.40 -74.82 -9.13
N THR A 179 21.73 -75.10 -7.86
CA THR A 179 22.28 -76.41 -7.50
C THR A 179 21.29 -77.55 -7.74
N GLU A 180 20.00 -77.35 -7.42
CA GLU A 180 18.95 -78.34 -7.72
C GLU A 180 18.80 -78.55 -9.24
N LEU A 181 18.91 -77.48 -10.03
CA LEU A 181 18.86 -77.55 -11.49
C LEU A 181 20.04 -78.35 -12.06
N GLU A 182 21.26 -78.16 -11.54
CA GLU A 182 22.44 -78.93 -11.93
C GLU A 182 22.27 -80.42 -11.62
N GLU A 183 21.77 -80.76 -10.43
CA GLU A 183 21.45 -82.16 -10.08
C GLU A 183 20.41 -82.77 -11.02
N MET A 184 19.35 -82.03 -11.34
CA MET A 184 18.35 -82.47 -12.32
C MET A 184 18.95 -82.68 -13.71
N GLN A 185 19.88 -81.83 -14.15
CA GLN A 185 20.56 -82.02 -15.43
C GLN A 185 21.35 -83.33 -15.46
N VAL A 186 22.04 -83.70 -14.38
CA VAL A 186 22.75 -84.98 -14.26
C VAL A 186 21.77 -86.16 -14.34
N ILE A 187 20.66 -86.10 -13.60
CA ILE A 187 19.62 -87.14 -13.62
C ILE A 187 19.03 -87.29 -15.03
N VAL A 188 18.73 -86.18 -15.70
CA VAL A 188 18.21 -86.16 -17.07
C VAL A 188 19.22 -86.75 -18.06
N ALA A 189 20.51 -86.45 -17.90
CA ALA A 189 21.56 -87.03 -18.73
C ALA A 189 21.64 -88.55 -18.57
N GLU A 190 21.59 -89.07 -17.33
CA GLU A 190 21.59 -90.52 -17.09
C GLU A 190 20.32 -91.18 -17.62
N ARG A 191 19.15 -90.55 -17.44
CA ARG A 191 17.89 -91.02 -18.04
C ARG A 191 17.99 -91.11 -19.55
N ASN A 192 18.56 -90.10 -20.21
CA ASN A 192 18.75 -90.10 -21.67
C ASN A 192 19.66 -91.25 -22.11
N LYS A 193 20.76 -91.49 -21.40
CA LYS A 193 21.67 -92.63 -21.64
C LYS A 193 20.95 -93.97 -21.50
N LEU A 194 20.21 -94.19 -20.42
CA LEU A 194 19.41 -95.41 -20.22
C LEU A 194 18.34 -95.58 -21.31
N THR A 195 17.74 -94.49 -21.77
CA THR A 195 16.77 -94.51 -22.88
C THR A 195 17.43 -94.96 -24.18
N THR A 196 18.64 -94.48 -24.48
CA THR A 196 19.42 -94.93 -25.64
C THR A 196 19.78 -96.42 -25.53
N GLU A 197 20.21 -96.89 -24.36
CA GLU A 197 20.49 -98.31 -24.12
C GLU A 197 19.24 -99.18 -24.32
N LEU A 198 18.08 -98.74 -23.81
CA LEU A 198 16.81 -99.42 -23.99
C LEU A 198 16.40 -99.52 -25.47
N HIS A 199 16.60 -98.44 -26.25
CA HIS A 199 16.39 -98.45 -27.69
C HIS A 199 17.27 -99.49 -28.38
N ALA A 200 18.57 -99.54 -28.05
CA ALA A 200 19.49 -100.54 -28.60
C ALA A 200 19.08 -101.98 -28.23
N PHE A 201 18.62 -102.23 -27.00
CA PHE A 201 18.07 -103.53 -26.61
C PHE A 201 16.81 -103.90 -27.40
N LYS A 202 15.92 -102.93 -27.63
CA LYS A 202 14.70 -103.14 -28.43
C LYS A 202 15.04 -103.53 -29.87
N GLU A 203 16.01 -102.87 -30.49
CA GLU A 203 16.51 -103.22 -31.83
C GLU A 203 17.12 -104.62 -31.88
N ARG A 204 18.00 -104.98 -30.92
CA ARG A 204 18.54 -106.33 -30.81
C ARG A 204 17.46 -107.39 -30.65
N ARG A 205 16.42 -107.11 -29.86
CA ARG A 205 15.27 -108.01 -29.69
C ARG A 205 14.48 -108.19 -30.99
N ILE A 206 14.24 -107.12 -31.74
CA ILE A 206 13.59 -107.19 -33.06
C ILE A 206 14.43 -108.06 -34.01
N ALA A 207 15.74 -107.79 -34.11
CA ALA A 207 16.66 -108.56 -34.94
C ALA A 207 16.70 -110.06 -34.58
N LEU A 208 16.69 -110.40 -33.28
CA LEU A 208 16.59 -111.79 -32.82
C LEU A 208 15.24 -112.42 -33.21
N GLY A 209 14.15 -111.67 -33.13
CA GLY A 209 12.82 -112.12 -33.57
C GLY A 209 12.80 -112.43 -35.08
N GLU A 210 13.38 -111.55 -35.90
CA GLU A 210 13.55 -111.74 -37.34
C GLU A 210 14.42 -112.97 -37.65
N LEU A 211 15.54 -113.14 -36.95
CA LEU A 211 16.42 -114.30 -37.12
C LEU A 211 15.71 -115.61 -36.74
N THR A 212 14.93 -115.60 -35.67
CA THR A 212 14.15 -116.78 -35.23
C THR A 212 13.08 -117.13 -36.27
N ALA A 213 12.39 -116.13 -36.82
CA ALA A 213 11.41 -116.32 -37.89
C ALA A 213 12.07 -116.86 -39.17
N GLN A 214 13.24 -116.33 -39.56
CA GLN A 214 14.03 -116.86 -40.68
C GLN A 214 14.46 -118.31 -40.45
N SER A 215 14.93 -118.65 -39.24
CA SER A 215 15.30 -120.02 -38.88
C SER A 215 14.11 -120.96 -38.94
N ALA A 216 12.93 -120.54 -38.45
CA ALA A 216 11.70 -121.33 -38.54
C ALA A 216 11.29 -121.58 -40.00
N HIS A 217 11.35 -120.55 -40.84
CA HIS A 217 11.06 -120.66 -42.27
C HIS A 217 12.04 -121.58 -43.01
N LEU A 218 13.33 -121.50 -42.71
CA LEU A 218 14.34 -122.42 -43.24
C LEU A 218 14.08 -123.86 -42.79
N HIS A 219 13.71 -124.06 -41.52
CA HIS A 219 13.38 -125.39 -40.99
C HIS A 219 12.16 -125.98 -41.71
N GLU A 220 11.10 -125.19 -41.91
CA GLU A 220 9.91 -125.59 -42.65
C GLU A 220 10.24 -125.93 -44.11
N THR A 221 11.05 -125.11 -44.77
CA THR A 221 11.48 -125.34 -46.16
C THR A 221 12.34 -126.60 -46.29
N LEU A 222 13.26 -126.84 -45.33
CA LEU A 222 14.03 -128.08 -45.25
C LEU A 222 13.12 -129.30 -45.01
N SER A 223 12.10 -129.19 -44.15
CA SER A 223 11.12 -130.27 -43.95
C SER A 223 10.38 -130.59 -45.24
N ARG A 224 9.93 -129.56 -45.97
CA ARG A 224 9.25 -129.69 -47.26
C ARG A 224 10.14 -130.36 -48.32
N HIS A 225 11.42 -129.98 -48.40
CA HIS A 225 12.39 -130.64 -49.28
C HIS A 225 12.72 -132.06 -48.84
N ARG A 226 12.77 -132.37 -47.53
CA ARG A 226 12.91 -133.75 -47.04
C ARG A 226 11.73 -134.61 -47.48
N GLU A 227 10.51 -134.12 -47.33
CA GLU A 227 9.29 -134.80 -47.82
C GLU A 227 9.31 -134.98 -49.35
N GLU A 228 9.84 -134.00 -50.09
CA GLU A 228 10.01 -134.08 -51.54
C GLU A 228 11.05 -135.14 -51.95
N VAL A 229 12.20 -135.21 -51.26
CA VAL A 229 13.20 -136.27 -51.46
C VAL A 229 12.64 -137.65 -51.15
N ILE A 230 11.84 -137.78 -50.07
CA ILE A 230 11.14 -139.03 -49.75
C ILE A 230 10.20 -139.41 -50.91
N ARG A 231 9.37 -138.48 -51.40
CA ARG A 231 8.50 -138.73 -52.56
C ARG A 231 9.27 -139.14 -53.82
N ILE A 232 10.40 -138.51 -54.11
CA ILE A 232 11.26 -138.88 -55.26
C ILE A 232 11.90 -140.26 -55.04
N SER A 233 12.31 -140.57 -53.81
CA SER A 233 12.87 -141.88 -53.45
C SER A 233 11.82 -142.98 -53.61
N ASP A 234 10.60 -142.76 -53.12
CA ASP A 234 9.47 -143.68 -53.25
C ASP A 234 9.12 -143.89 -54.74
N ARG A 235 9.09 -142.80 -55.53
CA ARG A 235 8.89 -142.85 -56.99
C ARG A 235 9.99 -143.66 -57.70
N ARG A 236 11.25 -143.51 -57.27
CA ARG A 236 12.39 -144.29 -57.81
C ARG A 236 12.25 -145.77 -57.45
N GLU A 237 11.77 -146.08 -56.25
CA GLU A 237 11.56 -147.45 -55.79
C GLU A 237 10.38 -148.12 -56.51
N GLU A 238 9.31 -147.37 -56.82
CA GLU A 238 8.23 -147.80 -57.73
C GLU A 238 8.75 -148.11 -59.13
N LEU A 239 9.56 -147.23 -59.73
CA LEU A 239 10.17 -147.47 -61.04
C LEU A 239 11.04 -148.72 -61.07
N MET A 240 11.85 -148.96 -60.02
CA MET A 240 12.66 -150.19 -59.90
C MET A 240 11.81 -151.47 -59.79
N LYS A 241 10.63 -151.41 -59.16
CA LYS A 241 9.74 -152.57 -58.99
C LYS A 241 8.92 -152.92 -60.24
N VAL A 242 8.65 -151.95 -61.12
CA VAL A 242 7.74 -152.15 -62.26
C VAL A 242 8.46 -152.50 -63.57
N GLU A 243 9.71 -152.03 -63.79
CA GLU A 243 10.32 -152.09 -65.13
C GLU A 243 11.44 -153.12 -65.34
N LEU A 244 11.86 -153.90 -64.32
CA LEU A 244 13.12 -154.69 -64.39
C LEU A 244 13.08 -156.24 -64.29
N PRO A 245 11.95 -156.94 -64.44
CA PRO A 245 11.98 -158.37 -64.78
C PRO A 245 11.17 -158.71 -66.05
N LYS A 246 11.47 -158.03 -67.17
CA LYS A 246 11.10 -158.46 -68.54
C LYS A 246 12.29 -158.58 -69.50
N ALA A 247 13.52 -158.64 -68.97
CA ALA A 247 14.75 -158.71 -69.77
C ALA A 247 15.48 -160.06 -69.70
N ASP A 248 14.82 -161.18 -69.32
CA ASP A 248 15.50 -162.49 -69.25
C ASP A 248 14.68 -163.70 -69.75
N LYS A 249 13.63 -163.50 -70.56
CA LYS A 249 13.05 -164.56 -71.43
C LYS A 249 12.42 -163.99 -72.70
N ALA A 250 13.27 -163.61 -73.67
CA ALA A 250 13.10 -163.77 -75.13
C ALA A 250 14.30 -163.16 -75.85
#